data_AF-A0A166HCV6-F1
#
_entry.id   AF-A0A166HCV6-F1
#
_cell.length_a   1.000
_cell.length_b   1.000
_cell.length_c   1.000
_cell.angle_alpha   90.00
_cell.angle_beta   90.00
_cell.angle_gamma   90.00
#
_symmetry.space_group_name_H-M   'P 1'
#
loop_
_entity.id
_entity.type
_entity.pdbx_description
1 polymer ?
#
loop_
_entity_poly.entity_id
_entity_poly.type
_entity_poly.pdbx_seq_one_letter_code
_entity_poly.pdbx_strand_id
1 'polypeptide(L)'
;MSKKIDAAHRALTEALDKHARLVSDKSSKPRKVERAGAELRAATKAYAALVSARTGTASPFADIADPRLDKPTIASLRAERDAIATRIAGHEAASGDDGPLAS
;
A
#
# COMPACT_ATOMS: atom_id res chain seq x y z
N MET A 1 -19.95 0.54 1.48
CA MET A 1 -18.55 0.06 1.41
C MET A 1 -18.34 -1.12 0.46
N SER A 2 -19.23 -2.13 0.40
CA SER A 2 -19.03 -3.26 -0.54
C SER A 2 -18.86 -2.80 -2.00
N LYS A 3 -19.71 -1.88 -2.50
CA LYS A 3 -19.55 -1.29 -3.84
C LYS A 3 -18.16 -0.68 -4.12
N LYS A 4 -17.48 -0.14 -3.10
CA LYS A 4 -16.12 0.41 -3.25
C LYS A 4 -15.08 -0.71 -3.36
N ILE A 5 -15.24 -1.77 -2.58
CA ILE A 5 -14.40 -2.97 -2.66
C ILE A 5 -14.60 -3.65 -4.01
N ASP A 6 -15.85 -3.78 -4.49
CA ASP A 6 -16.16 -4.37 -5.80
C ASP A 6 -15.55 -3.56 -6.95
N ALA A 7 -15.61 -2.23 -6.87
CA ALA A 7 -14.96 -1.35 -7.84
C ALA A 7 -13.43 -1.49 -7.80
N ALA A 8 -12.82 -1.53 -6.61
CA ALA A 8 -11.38 -1.73 -6.47
C ALA A 8 -10.92 -3.12 -6.95
N HIS A 9 -11.73 -4.15 -6.73
CA HIS A 9 -11.49 -5.50 -7.22
C HIS A 9 -11.50 -5.54 -8.76
N ARG A 10 -12.48 -4.89 -9.40
CA ARG A 10 -12.52 -4.76 -10.87
C ARG A 10 -11.29 -4.03 -11.40
N ALA A 11 -10.94 -2.88 -10.81
CA ALA A 11 -9.76 -2.13 -11.20
C ALA A 11 -8.45 -2.94 -11.03
N LEU A 12 -8.34 -3.73 -9.96
CA LEU A 12 -7.21 -4.65 -9.76
C LEU A 12 -7.15 -5.72 -10.85
N THR A 13 -8.29 -6.33 -11.20
CA THR A 13 -8.37 -7.35 -12.25
C THR A 13 -7.97 -6.77 -13.61
N GLU A 14 -8.48 -5.59 -13.97
CA GLU A 14 -8.13 -4.90 -15.21
C GLU A 14 -6.62 -4.56 -15.29
N ALA A 15 -6.04 -4.13 -14.17
CA ALA A 15 -4.61 -3.84 -14.10
C ALA A 15 -3.74 -5.11 -14.23
N LEU A 16 -4.17 -6.22 -13.63
CA LEU A 16 -3.54 -7.54 -13.78
C LEU A 16 -3.56 -7.98 -15.25
N ASP A 17 -4.74 -7.94 -15.89
CA ASP A 17 -4.91 -8.32 -17.28
C ASP A 17 -4.05 -7.47 -18.22
N LYS A 18 -4.05 -6.14 -18.01
CA LYS A 18 -3.24 -5.21 -18.81
C LYS A 18 -1.75 -5.50 -18.66
N HIS A 19 -1.27 -5.70 -17.43
CA HIS A 19 0.14 -6.00 -17.18
C HIS A 19 0.54 -7.35 -17.80
N ALA A 20 -0.28 -8.39 -17.62
CA ALA A 20 -0.04 -9.72 -18.19
C ALA A 20 0.06 -9.65 -19.72
N ARG A 21 -0.91 -8.97 -20.38
CA ARG A 21 -0.89 -8.76 -21.84
C ARG A 21 0.42 -8.11 -22.30
N LEU A 22 0.82 -7.00 -21.67
CA LEU A 22 2.02 -6.25 -22.07
C LEU A 22 3.33 -7.00 -21.79
N VAL A 23 3.41 -7.78 -20.72
CA VAL A 23 4.61 -8.60 -20.43
C VAL A 23 4.72 -9.80 -21.38
N SER A 24 3.57 -10.38 -21.76
CA SER A 24 3.54 -11.51 -22.69
C SER A 24 3.81 -11.11 -24.15
N ASP A 25 3.57 -9.85 -24.50
CA ASP A 25 3.81 -9.31 -25.83
C ASP A 25 5.27 -8.84 -25.99
N LYS A 26 6.05 -9.61 -26.76
CA LYS A 26 7.47 -9.31 -27.04
C LYS A 26 7.69 -7.99 -27.79
N SER A 27 6.66 -7.44 -28.44
CA SER A 27 6.73 -6.17 -29.15
C SER A 27 6.46 -4.95 -28.27
N SER A 28 6.00 -5.17 -27.04
CA SER A 28 5.67 -4.10 -26.10
C SER A 28 6.92 -3.36 -25.63
N LYS A 29 6.86 -2.02 -25.66
CA LYS A 29 7.96 -1.15 -25.21
C LYS A 29 8.18 -1.31 -23.69
N PRO A 30 9.42 -1.44 -23.20
CA PRO A 30 9.72 -1.60 -21.76
C PRO A 30 9.03 -0.56 -20.87
N ARG A 31 9.06 0.72 -21.30
CA ARG A 31 8.37 1.81 -20.59
C ARG A 31 6.87 1.61 -20.40
N LYS A 32 6.19 0.95 -21.36
CA LYS A 32 4.75 0.64 -21.25
C LYS A 32 4.52 -0.46 -20.20
N VAL A 33 5.39 -1.46 -20.17
CA VAL A 33 5.36 -2.55 -19.18
C VAL A 33 5.59 -1.99 -17.78
N GLU A 34 6.61 -1.13 -17.61
CA GLU A 34 6.90 -0.45 -16.34
C GLU A 34 5.71 0.36 -15.84
N ARG A 35 5.08 1.15 -16.71
CA ARG A 35 3.89 1.93 -16.38
C ARG A 35 2.72 1.03 -15.97
N ALA A 36 2.45 -0.04 -16.71
CA ALA A 36 1.41 -0.98 -16.34
C ALA A 36 1.70 -1.67 -15.00
N GLY A 37 2.98 -1.96 -14.70
CA GLY A 37 3.40 -2.47 -13.40
C GLY A 37 3.18 -1.45 -12.27
N ALA A 38 3.39 -0.15 -12.52
CA ALA A 38 3.08 0.90 -11.55
C ALA A 38 1.57 1.02 -11.29
N GLU A 39 0.75 0.97 -12.35
CA GLU A 39 -0.71 0.98 -12.26
C GLU A 39 -1.24 -0.24 -11.48
N LEU A 40 -0.69 -1.44 -11.74
CA LEU A 40 -1.00 -2.66 -10.99
C LEU A 40 -0.69 -2.50 -9.50
N ARG A 41 0.51 -2.01 -9.14
CA ARG A 41 0.87 -1.78 -7.73
C ARG A 41 -0.09 -0.80 -7.05
N ALA A 42 -0.53 0.25 -7.74
CA ALA A 42 -1.47 1.22 -7.19
C ALA A 42 -2.84 0.57 -6.93
N ALA A 43 -3.36 -0.22 -7.87
CA ALA A 43 -4.63 -0.94 -7.71
C ALA A 43 -4.58 -1.96 -6.56
N THR A 44 -3.47 -2.70 -6.43
CA THR A 44 -3.24 -3.64 -5.32
C THR A 44 -3.30 -2.93 -3.96
N LYS A 45 -2.60 -1.78 -3.82
CA LYS A 45 -2.61 -0.98 -2.59
C LYS A 45 -4.02 -0.48 -2.25
N ALA A 46 -4.76 0.02 -3.24
CA ALA A 46 -6.11 0.54 -3.04
C ALA A 46 -7.09 -0.56 -2.58
N TYR A 47 -7.06 -1.74 -3.23
CA TYR A 47 -7.88 -2.87 -2.83
C TYR A 47 -7.55 -3.35 -1.41
N ALA A 48 -6.26 -3.55 -1.11
CA ALA A 48 -5.81 -4.00 0.20
C ALA A 48 -6.21 -3.03 1.33
N ALA A 49 -6.08 -1.73 1.11
CA ALA A 49 -6.49 -0.72 2.09
C ALA A 49 -7.99 -0.79 2.39
N LEU A 50 -8.83 -0.96 1.37
CA LEU A 50 -10.28 -1.09 1.55
C LEU A 50 -10.68 -2.38 2.26
N VAL A 51 -10.03 -3.50 1.94
CA VAL A 51 -10.26 -4.78 2.63
C VAL A 51 -9.84 -4.68 4.09
N SER A 52 -8.66 -4.14 4.37
CA SER A 52 -8.16 -3.99 5.74
C SER A 52 -9.07 -3.07 6.56
N ALA A 53 -9.47 -1.93 6.01
CA ALA A 53 -10.40 -1.02 6.67
C ALA A 53 -11.78 -1.65 6.94
N ARG A 54 -12.22 -2.62 6.11
CA ARG A 54 -13.51 -3.30 6.27
C ARG A 54 -13.47 -4.44 7.27
N THR A 55 -12.37 -5.19 7.30
CA THR A 55 -12.27 -6.48 8.02
C THR A 55 -11.49 -6.36 9.33
N GLY A 56 -10.72 -5.28 9.50
CA GLY A 56 -9.76 -5.13 10.59
C GLY A 56 -8.53 -6.04 10.45
N THR A 57 -8.44 -6.84 9.38
CA THR A 57 -7.29 -7.71 9.15
C THR A 57 -6.19 -6.97 8.40
N ALA A 58 -4.96 -7.47 8.50
CA ALA A 58 -3.85 -6.97 7.70
C ALA A 58 -4.12 -7.12 6.20
N SER A 59 -3.36 -6.37 5.39
CA SER A 59 -3.39 -6.49 3.93
C SER A 59 -3.18 -7.96 3.50
N PRO A 60 -3.98 -8.48 2.54
CA PRO A 60 -3.79 -9.82 2.00
C PRO A 60 -2.48 -9.99 1.20
N PHE A 61 -1.70 -8.92 1.02
CA PHE A 61 -0.42 -8.94 0.32
C PHE A 61 0.76 -8.59 1.24
N ALA A 62 0.57 -8.63 2.57
CA ALA A 62 1.57 -8.18 3.55
C ALA A 62 2.83 -9.08 3.63
N ASP A 63 2.72 -10.32 3.15
CA ASP A 63 3.77 -11.34 3.12
C ASP A 63 4.57 -11.35 1.79
N ILE A 64 4.13 -10.60 0.79
CA ILE A 64 4.83 -10.49 -0.50
C ILE A 64 6.03 -9.54 -0.33
N ALA A 65 7.23 -10.12 -0.24
CA ALA A 65 8.48 -9.36 -0.25
C ALA A 65 8.84 -8.90 -1.68
N ASP A 66 9.38 -7.69 -1.83
CA ASP A 66 10.01 -7.27 -3.09
C ASP A 66 11.32 -8.06 -3.24
N PRO A 67 11.49 -8.87 -4.30
CA PRO A 67 12.67 -9.70 -4.46
C PRO A 67 13.97 -8.89 -4.64
N ARG A 68 13.88 -7.58 -4.88
CA ARG A 68 15.04 -6.69 -5.00
C ARG A 68 15.53 -6.16 -3.65
N LEU A 69 14.77 -6.39 -2.58
CA LEU A 69 15.11 -5.97 -1.21
C LEU A 69 15.50 -7.19 -0.40
N ASP A 70 16.72 -7.21 0.12
CA ASP A 70 17.18 -8.28 1.01
C ASP A 70 16.55 -8.15 2.42
N LYS A 71 16.55 -9.26 3.16
CA LYS A 71 15.93 -9.32 4.50
C LYS A 71 16.52 -8.29 5.47
N PRO A 72 17.86 -8.05 5.51
CA PRO A 72 18.43 -7.00 6.36
C PRO A 72 17.90 -5.60 6.03
N THR A 73 17.80 -5.23 4.75
CA THR A 73 17.26 -3.91 4.37
C THR A 73 15.79 -3.76 4.74
N ILE A 74 14.98 -4.82 4.53
CA ILE A 74 13.57 -4.80 4.94
C ILE A 74 13.45 -4.59 6.47
N ALA A 75 14.32 -5.22 7.26
CA ALA A 75 14.33 -5.05 8.71
C ALA A 75 14.69 -3.62 9.12
N SER A 76 15.72 -3.01 8.50
CA SER A 76 16.08 -1.59 8.74
C SER A 76 14.92 -0.65 8.45
N LEU A 77 14.29 -0.80 7.27
CA LEU A 77 13.17 0.05 6.86
C LEU A 77 11.95 -0.09 7.79
N ARG A 78 11.68 -1.29 8.30
CA ARG A 78 10.60 -1.51 9.29
C ARG A 78 10.92 -0.81 10.62
N ALA A 79 12.15 -0.95 11.11
CA ALA A 79 12.59 -0.29 12.34
C ALA A 79 12.49 1.24 12.22
N GLU A 80 12.91 1.80 11.09
CA GLU A 80 12.81 3.24 10.81
C GLU A 80 11.35 3.71 10.78
N ARG A 81 10.45 2.97 10.11
CA ARG A 81 9.01 3.28 10.10
C ARG A 81 8.42 3.24 11.51
N ASP A 82 8.73 2.22 12.29
CA ASP A 82 8.17 2.04 13.63
C ASP A 82 8.66 3.12 14.60
N ALA A 83 9.93 3.56 14.45
CA ALA A 83 10.47 4.72 15.17
C ALA A 83 9.75 6.02 14.82
N ILE A 84 9.41 6.24 13.54
CA ILE A 84 8.63 7.40 13.10
C ILE A 84 7.21 7.35 13.67
N ALA A 85 6.53 6.21 13.59
CA ALA A 85 5.18 6.04 14.12
C ALA A 85 5.13 6.34 15.63
N THR A 86 6.12 5.85 16.38
CA THR A 86 6.27 6.11 17.82
C THR A 86 6.47 7.61 18.09
N ARG A 87 7.33 8.27 17.30
CA ARG A 87 7.58 9.71 17.43
C ARG A 87 6.32 10.53 17.18
N ILE A 88 5.55 10.20 16.14
CA ILE A 88 4.29 10.89 15.83
C ILE A 88 3.28 10.68 16.96
N ALA A 89 3.09 9.45 17.43
CA ALA A 89 2.18 9.17 18.54
C ALA A 89 2.56 9.91 19.83
N GLY A 90 3.86 10.00 20.15
CA GLY A 90 4.35 10.78 21.29
C GLY A 90 4.11 12.29 21.13
N HIS A 91 4.26 12.83 19.92
CA HIS A 91 3.99 14.23 19.63
C HIS A 91 2.49 14.57 19.74
N GLU A 92 1.61 13.73 19.20
CA GLU A 92 0.15 13.89 19.32
C GLU A 92 -0.31 13.79 20.77
N ALA A 93 0.26 12.89 21.58
CA ALA A 93 -0.04 12.79 23.00
C ALA A 93 0.42 14.01 23.81
N ALA A 94 1.57 14.61 23.45
CA ALA A 94 2.08 15.81 24.11
C ALA A 94 1.33 17.11 23.72
N SER A 95 0.69 17.13 22.54
CA SER A 95 -0.04 18.30 22.03
C SER A 95 -1.52 18.32 22.46
N GLY A 96 -2.01 17.26 23.11
CA GLY A 96 -3.40 17.11 23.54
C GLY A 96 -3.69 17.53 24.99
N ASP A 97 -2.70 18.01 25.74
CA ASP A 97 -2.81 18.37 27.17
C ASP A 97 -2.99 19.88 27.43
N ASP A 98 -3.10 20.71 26.39
CA ASP A 98 -3.48 22.13 26.54
C ASP A 98 -5.02 22.25 26.72
N GLY A 99 -5.50 21.84 27.89
CA GLY A 99 -6.87 22.05 28.36
C GLY A 99 -7.17 23.54 28.66
N PRO A 100 -8.46 23.95 28.66
CA PRO A 100 -8.85 25.35 28.63
C PRO A 100 -8.69 26.01 29.99
N LEU A 101 -7.81 27.00 30.09
CA LEU A 101 -7.81 28.00 31.15
C LEU A 101 -8.54 29.26 30.66
N ALA A 102 -9.86 29.34 30.89
CA ALA A 102 -10.58 30.60 31.13
C ALA A 102 -12.07 30.33 31.36
N SER A 103 -12.52 30.50 32.61
CA SER A 103 -13.41 31.60 33.05
C SER A 103 -13.87 31.37 34.48
#